data_AF-A0A6A4HNS4-F1
#
_entry.id   AF-A0A6A4HNS4-F1
#
_cell.length_a   1.000
_cell.length_b   1.000
_cell.length_c   1.000
_cell.angle_alpha   90.00
_cell.angle_beta   90.00
_cell.angle_gamma   90.00
#
_symmetry.space_group_name_H-M   'P 1'
#
loop_
_entity.id
_entity.type
_entity.pdbx_description
1 polymer ?
#
loop_
_entity_poly.entity_id
_entity_poly.type
_entity_poly.pdbx_seq_one_letter_code
_entity_poly.pdbx_strand_id
1 'polypeptide(L)'
;MSLFSNLLCLALAALSVQAQDTTVQVQVGGTVNERGGIYQFTPSNFNANNGSVISFEFTGNPGNHSITQSTFSSPCQPLSGGFDSGWVLIPNGGVSPSPVWNLTVTDDSNRMVGAINAPTSGSNSFDSFLNNAESSTTSGQQVGALVGQGASASAIPGPLSSGCELDNVGSSGIINWKLIKSKDFWFSKEGLKYGLTAAVIITIVVLFIIYHKTIVIALEPATQWCHDQKFGWLIPVGILFVLSFPPLFGHEIIGMLCGIAWGIGEGFAIVALGTLLGEVANFFTFKYCCTSRAQKYEKKKISYACLARVVRAGGFKIAVAARFSLIPPHLTTTVFASSGMSFPTFVAAAICSLPKQFVTVVTGVLLEDSINGTSKKEKIASIAVAIVSGIVTSFALRYVNRKMDEIKPQVIYERRKARQNANLKMLSEDNAV
;
A
#
# COMPACT_ATOMS: atom_id res chain seq x y z
N MET A 1 21.14 -51.73 -52.74
CA MET A 1 19.85 -51.02 -52.62
C MET A 1 19.54 -50.66 -51.16
N SER A 2 20.38 -49.87 -50.50
CA SER A 2 20.08 -49.34 -49.14
C SER A 2 20.62 -47.93 -48.87
N LEU A 3 21.21 -47.27 -49.88
CA LEU A 3 21.79 -45.93 -49.72
C LEU A 3 20.94 -44.80 -50.35
N PHE A 4 19.85 -45.12 -51.05
CA PHE A 4 18.95 -44.12 -51.65
C PHE A 4 17.65 -43.88 -50.87
N SER A 5 17.38 -44.62 -49.79
CA SER A 5 16.15 -44.45 -48.99
C SER A 5 16.26 -43.40 -47.88
N ASN A 6 17.48 -43.02 -47.48
CA ASN A 6 17.71 -42.08 -46.36
C ASN A 6 17.92 -40.62 -46.79
N LEU A 7 18.10 -40.33 -48.08
CA LEU A 7 18.15 -38.95 -48.57
C LEU A 7 16.76 -38.35 -48.88
N LEU A 8 15.73 -39.19 -49.06
CA LEU A 8 14.37 -38.69 -49.32
C LEU A 8 13.62 -38.28 -48.03
N CYS A 9 14.04 -38.77 -46.86
CA CYS A 9 13.45 -38.39 -45.57
C CYS A 9 14.04 -37.09 -44.97
N LEU A 10 15.16 -36.57 -45.48
CA LEU A 10 15.70 -35.26 -45.03
C LEU A 10 15.24 -34.07 -45.90
N ALA A 11 14.59 -34.30 -47.04
CA ALA A 11 14.04 -33.24 -47.89
C ALA A 11 12.53 -32.98 -47.67
N LEU A 12 11.83 -33.85 -46.92
CA LEU A 12 10.39 -33.71 -46.63
C LEU A 12 10.06 -33.17 -45.23
N ALA A 13 11.07 -32.87 -44.40
CA ALA A 13 10.91 -32.23 -43.09
C ALA A 13 11.25 -30.73 -43.10
N ALA A 14 11.55 -30.15 -44.27
CA ALA A 14 11.91 -28.74 -44.44
C ALA A 14 10.83 -27.90 -45.14
N LEU A 15 9.61 -28.43 -45.30
CA LEU A 15 8.46 -27.71 -45.85
C LEU A 15 7.24 -27.95 -44.96
N SER A 16 6.65 -26.84 -44.49
CA SER A 16 5.37 -26.72 -43.77
C SER A 16 5.35 -26.77 -42.24
N VAL A 17 6.16 -25.92 -41.58
CA VAL A 17 5.61 -25.07 -40.49
C VAL A 17 6.18 -23.66 -40.66
N GLN A 18 5.69 -22.94 -41.68
CA GLN A 18 5.47 -21.51 -41.47
C GLN A 18 4.17 -21.44 -40.67
N ALA A 19 4.25 -21.64 -39.35
CA ALA A 19 3.20 -21.12 -38.48
C ALA A 19 3.27 -19.61 -38.69
N GLN A 20 2.30 -19.10 -39.44
CA GLN A 20 2.22 -17.71 -39.82
C GLN A 20 1.95 -16.93 -38.53
N ASP A 21 3.02 -16.46 -37.89
CA ASP A 21 2.98 -15.58 -36.71
C ASP A 21 2.42 -14.23 -37.14
N THR A 22 1.11 -14.21 -37.36
CA THR A 22 0.40 -13.03 -37.84
C THR A 22 0.30 -12.09 -36.67
N THR A 23 1.11 -11.04 -36.69
CA THR A 23 1.01 -9.99 -35.69
C THR A 23 -0.13 -9.05 -36.06
N VAL A 24 -1.16 -8.97 -35.22
CA VAL A 24 -2.24 -7.98 -35.35
C VAL A 24 -1.90 -6.78 -34.47
N GLN A 25 -1.75 -5.60 -35.08
CA GLN A 25 -1.51 -4.36 -34.34
C GLN A 25 -2.83 -3.73 -33.93
N VAL A 26 -2.96 -3.40 -32.64
CA VAL A 26 -4.13 -2.74 -32.07
C VAL A 26 -3.68 -1.50 -31.32
N GLN A 27 -4.15 -0.34 -31.76
CA GLN A 27 -3.94 0.90 -31.04
C GLN A 27 -4.92 0.99 -29.87
N VAL A 28 -4.40 1.32 -28.70
CA VAL A 28 -5.15 1.50 -27.45
C VAL A 28 -5.22 2.99 -27.15
N GLY A 29 -6.37 3.56 -27.50
CA GLY A 29 -6.68 4.98 -27.47
C GLY A 29 -6.20 5.72 -28.73
N GLY A 30 -7.02 6.65 -29.23
CA GLY A 30 -6.69 7.54 -30.34
C GLY A 30 -6.28 8.94 -29.88
N THR A 31 -6.17 9.88 -30.82
CA THR A 31 -6.09 11.31 -30.49
C THR A 31 -7.46 11.88 -30.14
N VAL A 32 -7.51 13.00 -29.41
CA VAL A 32 -8.79 13.68 -29.08
C VAL A 32 -9.64 14.05 -30.31
N ASN A 33 -9.00 14.17 -31.47
CA ASN A 33 -9.63 14.57 -32.74
C ASN A 33 -9.98 13.36 -33.63
N GLU A 34 -9.60 12.15 -33.25
CA GLU A 34 -9.96 10.94 -33.99
C GLU A 34 -11.38 10.48 -33.68
N ARG A 35 -12.00 9.84 -34.67
CA ARG A 35 -13.37 9.30 -34.55
C ARG A 35 -13.42 8.19 -33.49
N GLY A 36 -14.01 8.50 -32.34
CA GLY A 36 -14.13 7.63 -31.15
C GLY A 36 -13.20 8.05 -29.98
N GLY A 37 -12.34 9.04 -30.21
CA GLY A 37 -11.58 9.76 -29.19
C GLY A 37 -10.50 8.92 -28.49
N ILE A 38 -10.10 9.37 -27.30
CA ILE A 38 -8.98 8.77 -26.56
C ILE A 38 -9.29 7.38 -25.97
N TYR A 39 -10.56 6.93 -25.93
CA TYR A 39 -10.99 5.67 -25.32
C TYR A 39 -11.55 4.70 -26.35
N GLN A 40 -10.69 4.21 -27.23
CA GLN A 40 -11.07 3.30 -28.31
C GLN A 40 -9.98 2.25 -28.57
N PHE A 41 -10.36 1.18 -29.24
CA PHE A 41 -9.43 0.24 -29.85
C PHE A 41 -9.46 0.43 -31.36
N THR A 42 -8.32 0.45 -32.03
CA THR A 42 -8.25 0.55 -33.50
C THR A 42 -7.28 -0.50 -34.06
N PRO A 43 -7.77 -1.52 -34.78
CA PRO A 43 -9.18 -1.83 -35.06
C PRO A 43 -9.94 -2.25 -33.78
N SER A 44 -11.24 -1.99 -33.74
CA SER A 44 -12.10 -2.32 -32.59
C SER A 44 -12.66 -3.75 -32.63
N ASN A 45 -12.58 -4.41 -33.79
CA ASN A 45 -12.99 -5.80 -34.02
C ASN A 45 -12.13 -6.40 -35.14
N PHE A 46 -11.63 -7.61 -34.91
CA PHE A 46 -10.81 -8.34 -35.89
C PHE A 46 -10.82 -9.85 -35.58
N ASN A 47 -10.36 -10.64 -36.55
CA ASN A 47 -10.18 -12.08 -36.36
C ASN A 47 -8.69 -12.40 -36.18
N ALA A 48 -8.39 -13.34 -35.29
CA ALA A 48 -7.05 -13.84 -35.03
C ALA A 48 -7.11 -15.37 -34.83
N ASN A 49 -6.20 -16.08 -35.48
CA ASN A 49 -6.11 -17.55 -35.41
C ASN A 49 -5.22 -17.97 -34.24
N ASN A 50 -5.32 -19.23 -33.82
CA ASN A 50 -4.40 -19.80 -32.84
C ASN A 50 -2.94 -19.58 -33.25
N GLY A 51 -2.11 -19.11 -32.32
CA GLY A 51 -0.72 -18.74 -32.56
C GLY A 51 -0.48 -17.29 -33.02
N SER A 52 -1.53 -16.49 -33.29
CA SER A 52 -1.37 -15.07 -33.61
C SER A 52 -0.92 -14.27 -32.39
N VAL A 53 -0.11 -13.22 -32.63
CA VAL A 53 0.26 -12.25 -31.59
C VAL A 53 -0.51 -10.95 -31.79
N ILE A 54 -1.28 -10.56 -30.80
CA ILE A 54 -1.97 -9.27 -30.78
C ILE A 54 -1.08 -8.29 -30.02
N SER A 55 -0.57 -7.30 -30.74
CA SER A 55 0.32 -6.26 -30.22
C SER A 55 -0.49 -5.00 -29.95
N PHE A 56 -0.74 -4.75 -28.67
CA PHE A 56 -1.46 -3.57 -28.20
C PHE A 56 -0.50 -2.41 -27.98
N GLU A 57 -0.55 -1.40 -28.83
CA GLU A 57 0.24 -0.18 -28.71
C GLU A 57 -0.56 0.90 -27.99
N PHE A 58 -0.07 1.39 -26.85
CA PHE A 58 -0.76 2.39 -26.04
C PHE A 58 -0.48 3.81 -26.52
N THR A 59 -1.38 4.35 -27.34
CA THR A 59 -1.23 5.64 -28.03
C THR A 59 -2.13 6.75 -27.51
N GLY A 60 -3.19 6.44 -26.75
CA GLY A 60 -4.19 7.43 -26.35
C GLY A 60 -3.64 8.48 -25.38
N ASN A 61 -3.37 9.69 -25.89
CA ASN A 61 -2.76 10.79 -25.17
C ASN A 61 -3.73 11.97 -25.00
N PRO A 62 -3.89 12.54 -23.78
CA PRO A 62 -3.54 11.95 -22.48
C PRO A 62 -4.62 10.95 -22.06
N GLY A 63 -4.25 9.84 -21.43
CA GLY A 63 -5.25 8.83 -21.09
C GLY A 63 -4.73 7.71 -20.22
N ASN A 64 -5.63 7.07 -19.49
CA ASN A 64 -5.31 5.85 -18.75
C ASN A 64 -6.10 4.72 -19.38
N HIS A 65 -5.37 3.72 -19.86
CA HIS A 65 -5.91 2.65 -20.68
C HIS A 65 -5.58 1.29 -20.10
N SER A 66 -6.30 0.29 -20.54
CA SER A 66 -6.11 -1.08 -20.10
C SER A 66 -6.72 -2.03 -21.12
N ILE A 67 -6.17 -3.23 -21.19
CA ILE A 67 -6.77 -4.36 -21.88
C ILE A 67 -7.13 -5.38 -20.81
N THR A 68 -8.42 -5.65 -20.66
CA THR A 68 -8.95 -6.58 -19.66
C THR A 68 -9.89 -7.56 -20.34
N GLN A 69 -9.72 -8.85 -20.06
CA GLN A 69 -10.63 -9.88 -20.52
C GLN A 69 -11.95 -9.81 -19.72
N SER A 70 -13.08 -9.82 -20.40
CA SER A 70 -14.42 -9.83 -19.80
C SER A 70 -15.31 -10.87 -20.48
N THR A 71 -16.54 -11.05 -19.99
CA THR A 71 -17.54 -11.93 -20.61
C THR A 71 -18.58 -11.10 -21.36
N PHE A 72 -19.27 -11.72 -22.32
CA PHE A 72 -20.36 -11.07 -23.05
C PHE A 72 -21.49 -10.56 -22.15
N SER A 73 -21.82 -11.32 -21.10
CA SER A 73 -22.87 -10.98 -20.13
C SER A 73 -22.43 -9.97 -19.07
N SER A 74 -21.14 -9.68 -18.95
CA SER A 74 -20.60 -8.76 -17.95
C SER A 74 -19.41 -7.98 -18.54
N PRO A 75 -19.64 -7.16 -19.58
CA PRO A 75 -18.58 -6.53 -20.38
C PRO A 75 -17.71 -5.55 -19.58
N CYS A 76 -18.27 -4.93 -18.53
CA CYS A 76 -17.57 -3.97 -17.67
C CYS A 76 -16.99 -4.60 -16.40
N GLN A 77 -16.97 -5.93 -16.30
CA GLN A 77 -16.40 -6.68 -15.19
C GLN A 77 -15.27 -7.58 -15.70
N PRO A 78 -14.12 -7.64 -15.02
CA PRO A 78 -13.05 -8.55 -15.39
C PRO A 78 -13.52 -10.00 -15.23
N LEU A 79 -13.13 -10.86 -16.16
CA LEU A 79 -13.37 -12.29 -16.06
C LEU A 79 -12.47 -12.87 -14.96
N SER A 80 -13.06 -13.67 -14.05
CA SER A 80 -12.30 -14.41 -13.05
C SER A 80 -11.32 -15.37 -13.74
N GLY A 81 -10.02 -15.19 -13.49
CA GLY A 81 -8.96 -15.96 -14.17
C GLY A 81 -8.71 -15.54 -15.62
N GLY A 82 -9.23 -14.39 -16.05
CA GLY A 82 -8.90 -13.77 -17.32
C GLY A 82 -7.65 -12.91 -17.26
N PHE A 83 -7.14 -12.49 -18.43
CA PHE A 83 -5.97 -11.61 -18.50
C PHE A 83 -6.34 -10.14 -18.25
N ASP A 84 -5.38 -9.37 -17.76
CA ASP A 84 -5.50 -7.92 -17.58
C ASP A 84 -4.09 -7.29 -17.66
N SER A 85 -3.93 -6.29 -18.54
CA SER A 85 -2.65 -5.58 -18.74
C SER A 85 -2.20 -4.77 -17.54
N GLY A 86 -3.10 -4.53 -16.59
CA GLY A 86 -3.03 -3.40 -15.68
C GLY A 86 -3.30 -2.08 -16.42
N TRP A 87 -3.32 -1.02 -15.64
CA TRP A 87 -3.50 0.32 -16.19
C TRP A 87 -2.19 0.88 -16.72
N VAL A 88 -2.25 1.45 -17.93
CA VAL A 88 -1.16 2.16 -18.58
C VAL A 88 -1.58 3.62 -18.75
N LEU A 89 -0.94 4.49 -17.97
CA LEU A 89 -1.13 5.93 -18.08
C LEU A 89 -0.19 6.52 -19.14
N ILE A 90 -0.78 7.12 -20.17
CA ILE A 90 -0.08 7.93 -21.18
C ILE A 90 -0.18 9.41 -20.78
N PRO A 91 0.95 10.07 -20.47
CA PRO A 91 0.97 11.47 -20.02
C PRO A 91 0.65 12.44 -21.16
N ASN A 92 0.31 13.69 -20.79
CA ASN A 92 0.12 14.78 -21.76
C ASN A 92 1.42 15.02 -22.54
N GLY A 93 1.33 15.13 -23.86
CA GLY A 93 2.46 15.17 -24.79
C GLY A 93 2.90 13.82 -25.34
N GLY A 94 2.30 12.71 -24.89
CA GLY A 94 2.56 11.36 -25.40
C GLY A 94 3.92 10.79 -24.97
N VAL A 95 4.23 9.59 -25.46
CA VAL A 95 5.49 8.89 -25.17
C VAL A 95 6.01 8.21 -26.44
N SER A 96 7.32 8.27 -26.67
CA SER A 96 7.98 7.62 -27.80
C SER A 96 9.22 6.84 -27.32
N PRO A 97 9.32 5.53 -27.60
CA PRO A 97 8.28 4.70 -28.22
C PRO A 97 7.06 4.50 -27.29
N SER A 98 5.89 4.29 -27.87
CA SER A 98 4.67 3.95 -27.12
C SER A 98 4.87 2.61 -26.38
N PRO A 99 4.32 2.44 -25.16
CA PRO A 99 4.30 1.14 -24.51
C PRO A 99 3.53 0.14 -25.36
N VAL A 100 4.04 -1.09 -25.44
CA VAL A 100 3.40 -2.19 -26.17
C VAL A 100 3.10 -3.34 -25.21
N TRP A 101 1.97 -4.02 -25.42
CA TRP A 101 1.61 -5.26 -24.72
C TRP A 101 1.22 -6.34 -25.71
N ASN A 102 1.96 -7.45 -25.70
CA ASN A 102 1.77 -8.55 -26.64
C ASN A 102 0.98 -9.67 -25.98
N LEU A 103 -0.13 -10.05 -26.62
CA LEU A 103 -1.01 -11.13 -26.21
C LEU A 103 -0.97 -12.23 -27.29
N THR A 104 -0.53 -13.43 -26.94
CA THR A 104 -0.53 -14.58 -27.85
C THR A 104 -1.86 -15.33 -27.73
N VAL A 105 -2.53 -15.54 -28.85
CA VAL A 105 -3.76 -16.36 -28.94
C VAL A 105 -3.37 -17.83 -28.80
N THR A 106 -3.92 -18.51 -27.79
CA THR A 106 -3.61 -19.91 -27.48
C THR A 106 -4.77 -20.87 -27.77
N ASP A 107 -5.98 -20.35 -27.95
CA ASP A 107 -7.18 -21.09 -28.33
C ASP A 107 -8.16 -20.16 -29.06
N ASP A 108 -8.48 -20.46 -30.32
CA ASP A 108 -9.44 -19.73 -31.16
C ASP A 108 -10.81 -20.44 -31.27
N SER A 109 -10.98 -21.59 -30.62
CA SER A 109 -12.23 -22.36 -30.65
C SER A 109 -13.36 -21.68 -29.85
N ASN A 110 -13.00 -20.87 -28.87
CA ASN A 110 -13.93 -20.05 -28.09
C ASN A 110 -14.12 -18.66 -28.74
N ARG A 111 -15.21 -18.51 -29.51
CA ARG A 111 -15.52 -17.35 -30.36
C ARG A 111 -15.88 -16.03 -29.63
N MET A 112 -15.36 -15.79 -28.43
CA MET A 112 -15.42 -14.47 -27.78
C MET A 112 -14.29 -14.27 -26.78
N VAL A 113 -13.31 -13.46 -27.17
CA VAL A 113 -12.41 -12.77 -26.25
C VAL A 113 -12.45 -11.29 -26.63
N GLY A 114 -13.37 -10.51 -26.05
CA GLY A 114 -13.47 -9.05 -26.23
C GLY A 114 -13.28 -8.55 -27.67
N ALA A 115 -14.31 -8.59 -28.52
CA ALA A 115 -14.27 -8.22 -29.93
C ALA A 115 -13.17 -8.87 -30.81
N ILE A 116 -12.44 -9.87 -30.30
CA ILE A 116 -11.59 -10.74 -31.11
C ILE A 116 -12.43 -11.97 -31.46
N ASN A 117 -12.51 -12.28 -32.76
CA ASN A 117 -13.30 -13.38 -33.31
C ASN A 117 -14.83 -13.26 -33.09
N ALA A 118 -15.36 -12.03 -32.97
CA ALA A 118 -16.79 -11.81 -32.79
C ALA A 118 -17.60 -12.33 -34.01
N PRO A 119 -18.72 -13.05 -33.79
CA PRO A 119 -19.66 -13.41 -34.86
C PRO A 119 -20.10 -12.19 -35.68
N THR A 120 -20.11 -12.33 -37.00
CA THR A 120 -20.52 -11.27 -37.95
C THR A 120 -22.03 -11.00 -37.95
N SER A 121 -22.83 -11.87 -37.30
CA SER A 121 -24.27 -11.72 -37.12
C SER A 121 -24.76 -12.52 -35.89
N GLY A 122 -25.97 -12.22 -35.41
CA GLY A 122 -26.61 -12.90 -34.27
C GLY A 122 -26.52 -12.12 -32.95
N SER A 123 -27.09 -12.70 -31.88
CA SER A 123 -27.22 -12.05 -30.57
C SER A 123 -25.90 -11.78 -29.86
N ASN A 124 -24.84 -12.53 -30.18
CA ASN A 124 -23.50 -12.39 -29.61
C ASN A 124 -22.52 -11.65 -30.56
N SER A 125 -23.01 -10.65 -31.29
CA SER A 125 -22.18 -9.82 -32.17
C SER A 125 -21.38 -8.76 -31.39
N PHE A 126 -20.43 -8.10 -32.04
CA PHE A 126 -19.70 -6.95 -31.48
C PHE A 126 -20.65 -5.81 -31.10
N ASP A 127 -21.63 -5.51 -31.95
CA ASP A 127 -22.60 -4.43 -31.71
C ASP A 127 -23.46 -4.72 -30.48
N SER A 128 -23.88 -5.98 -30.29
CA SER A 128 -24.60 -6.39 -29.07
C SER A 128 -23.73 -6.26 -27.81
N PHE A 129 -22.43 -6.53 -27.91
CA PHE A 129 -21.49 -6.37 -26.80
C PHE A 129 -21.32 -4.89 -26.41
N LEU A 130 -21.21 -3.99 -27.39
CA LEU A 130 -21.17 -2.54 -27.15
C LEU A 130 -22.43 -2.05 -26.43
N ASN A 131 -23.62 -2.46 -26.90
CA ASN A 131 -24.89 -2.10 -26.25
C ASN A 131 -24.97 -2.58 -24.79
N ASN A 132 -24.46 -3.78 -24.49
CA ASN A 132 -24.38 -4.31 -23.12
C ASN A 132 -23.37 -3.53 -22.24
N ALA A 133 -22.30 -3.00 -22.84
CA ALA A 133 -21.30 -2.21 -22.13
C ALA A 133 -21.82 -0.80 -21.81
N GLU A 134 -22.49 -0.14 -22.76
CA GLU A 134 -23.07 1.21 -22.58
C GLU A 134 -24.19 1.23 -21.52
N SER A 135 -24.92 0.13 -21.36
CA SER A 135 -25.96 -0.01 -20.32
C SER A 135 -25.42 -0.35 -18.93
N SER A 136 -24.13 -0.64 -18.79
CA SER A 136 -23.52 -0.97 -17.50
C SER A 136 -23.13 0.30 -16.72
N THR A 137 -23.58 0.40 -15.47
CA THR A 137 -23.34 1.57 -14.61
C THR A 137 -22.17 1.38 -13.62
N THR A 138 -21.56 0.19 -13.59
CA THR A 138 -20.48 -0.16 -12.66
C THR A 138 -19.35 -0.91 -13.37
N SER A 139 -18.17 -0.29 -13.44
CA SER A 139 -16.92 -0.95 -13.85
C SER A 139 -16.27 -1.61 -12.64
N GLY A 140 -16.02 -2.91 -12.71
CA GLY A 140 -15.43 -3.69 -11.61
C GLY A 140 -13.97 -4.06 -11.83
N GLN A 141 -13.24 -3.28 -12.62
CA GLN A 141 -11.90 -3.64 -13.07
C GLN A 141 -10.92 -3.95 -11.93
N GLN A 142 -10.24 -5.09 -12.03
CA GLN A 142 -9.33 -5.64 -11.02
C GLN A 142 -7.88 -5.68 -11.55
N VAL A 143 -7.01 -6.43 -10.86
CA VAL A 143 -5.55 -6.33 -10.92
C VAL A 143 -4.98 -7.24 -12.01
N GLY A 144 -3.97 -6.73 -12.73
CA GLY A 144 -3.28 -7.40 -13.84
C GLY A 144 -2.98 -8.88 -13.63
N ALA A 145 -3.38 -9.70 -14.61
CA ALA A 145 -3.07 -11.11 -14.72
C ALA A 145 -2.51 -11.38 -16.13
N LEU A 146 -1.34 -12.00 -16.23
CA LEU A 146 -0.66 -12.23 -17.51
C LEU A 146 -1.22 -13.41 -18.31
N VAL A 147 -2.02 -14.27 -17.68
CA VAL A 147 -2.59 -15.47 -18.31
C VAL A 147 -4.09 -15.42 -18.13
N GLY A 148 -4.83 -15.53 -19.24
CA GLY A 148 -6.29 -15.61 -19.26
C GLY A 148 -6.79 -16.84 -20.01
N GLN A 149 -8.10 -16.89 -20.22
CA GLN A 149 -8.72 -17.98 -20.98
C GLN A 149 -8.52 -17.73 -22.48
N GLY A 150 -7.81 -18.63 -23.18
CA GLY A 150 -7.61 -18.57 -24.64
C GLY A 150 -6.54 -17.58 -25.15
N ALA A 151 -5.89 -16.84 -24.26
CA ALA A 151 -4.73 -16.02 -24.61
C ALA A 151 -3.83 -15.71 -23.40
N SER A 152 -2.54 -15.47 -23.65
CA SER A 152 -1.58 -15.13 -22.59
C SER A 152 -0.58 -14.07 -23.05
N ALA A 153 -0.21 -13.17 -22.13
CA ALA A 153 0.82 -12.17 -22.34
C ALA A 153 2.16 -12.63 -21.76
N SER A 154 3.23 -12.44 -22.52
CA SER A 154 4.59 -12.85 -22.11
C SER A 154 5.23 -11.92 -21.08
N ALA A 155 4.75 -10.67 -20.97
CA ALA A 155 5.24 -9.66 -20.05
C ALA A 155 4.18 -8.58 -19.75
N ILE A 156 4.45 -7.69 -18.81
CA ILE A 156 3.67 -6.44 -18.60
C ILE A 156 4.00 -5.40 -19.69
N PRO A 157 3.13 -4.39 -19.95
CA PRO A 157 3.35 -3.37 -20.98
C PRO A 157 4.70 -2.63 -20.82
N GLY A 158 5.42 -2.41 -21.92
CA GLY A 158 6.71 -1.68 -21.91
C GLY A 158 7.23 -1.34 -23.31
N PRO A 159 8.34 -0.58 -23.43
CA PRO A 159 9.15 0.02 -22.36
C PRO A 159 8.46 1.21 -21.68
N LEU A 160 8.71 1.40 -20.37
CA LEU A 160 8.18 2.55 -19.62
C LEU A 160 9.21 3.68 -19.55
N SER A 161 8.90 4.83 -20.15
CA SER A 161 9.68 6.07 -20.02
C SER A 161 9.26 6.88 -18.78
N SER A 162 10.03 7.92 -18.45
CA SER A 162 9.77 8.78 -17.29
C SER A 162 8.41 9.48 -17.42
N GLY A 163 7.41 9.04 -16.66
CA GLY A 163 6.04 9.60 -16.68
C GLY A 163 4.94 8.56 -16.86
N CYS A 164 5.25 7.37 -17.38
CA CYS A 164 4.32 6.23 -17.41
C CYS A 164 4.37 5.47 -16.07
N GLU A 165 3.21 5.26 -15.42
CA GLU A 165 3.08 4.53 -14.16
C GLU A 165 2.32 3.21 -14.41
N LEU A 166 3.01 2.06 -14.36
CA LEU A 166 2.37 0.74 -14.25
C LEU A 166 1.95 0.52 -12.80
N ASP A 167 0.69 0.76 -12.49
CA ASP A 167 0.15 0.44 -11.17
C ASP A 167 -0.13 -1.06 -11.04
N ASN A 168 0.92 -1.83 -10.80
CA ASN A 168 0.78 -3.19 -10.28
C ASN A 168 0.27 -3.11 -8.83
N VAL A 169 -0.99 -3.45 -8.60
CA VAL A 169 -1.61 -3.62 -7.26
C VAL A 169 -1.11 -4.94 -6.65
N GLY A 170 0.21 -5.07 -6.54
CA GLY A 170 0.89 -6.26 -6.11
C GLY A 170 2.14 -5.91 -5.33
N SER A 171 2.07 -4.93 -4.43
CA SER A 171 3.04 -4.83 -3.36
C SER A 171 2.41 -4.44 -2.03
N SER A 172 2.76 -5.24 -1.04
CA SER A 172 2.18 -5.49 0.27
C SER A 172 2.33 -4.29 1.20
N GLY A 173 1.29 -3.94 1.98
CA GLY A 173 1.39 -3.13 3.19
C GLY A 173 2.05 -1.73 3.09
N ILE A 174 2.47 -1.23 4.27
CA ILE A 174 3.17 0.06 4.45
C ILE A 174 4.59 0.02 3.81
N ILE A 175 5.13 -1.17 3.56
CA ILE A 175 6.50 -1.41 3.11
C ILE A 175 6.48 -2.22 1.81
N ASN A 176 6.96 -1.65 0.70
CA ASN A 176 7.07 -2.35 -0.58
C ASN A 176 8.24 -3.36 -0.55
N TRP A 177 7.96 -4.57 -0.07
CA TRP A 177 8.95 -5.64 0.07
C TRP A 177 9.59 -6.08 -1.25
N LYS A 178 8.90 -5.94 -2.39
CA LYS A 178 9.46 -6.26 -3.71
C LYS A 178 10.55 -5.28 -4.12
N LEU A 179 10.34 -3.98 -3.89
CA LEU A 179 11.33 -2.94 -4.15
C LEU A 179 12.59 -3.16 -3.29
N ILE A 180 12.38 -3.41 -1.99
CA ILE A 180 13.47 -3.62 -1.01
C ILE A 180 14.26 -4.91 -1.28
N LYS A 181 13.65 -5.94 -1.88
CA LYS A 181 14.36 -7.18 -2.25
C LYS A 181 15.13 -7.08 -3.56
N SER A 182 14.90 -6.05 -4.39
CA SER A 182 15.63 -5.89 -5.64
C SER A 182 17.07 -5.43 -5.40
N LYS A 183 18.05 -6.12 -6.00
CA LYS A 183 19.46 -5.72 -5.89
C LYS A 183 19.69 -4.33 -6.49
N ASP A 184 19.05 -4.05 -7.62
CA ASP A 184 19.19 -2.80 -8.37
C ASP A 184 18.75 -1.56 -7.57
N PHE A 185 17.75 -1.71 -6.68
CA PHE A 185 17.35 -0.63 -5.78
C PHE A 185 18.48 -0.24 -4.84
N TRP A 186 19.14 -1.20 -4.18
CA TRP A 186 20.21 -0.92 -3.22
C TRP A 186 21.47 -0.34 -3.85
N PHE A 187 21.72 -0.61 -5.14
CA PHE A 187 22.81 0.01 -5.90
C PHE A 187 22.44 1.37 -6.53
N SER A 188 21.18 1.81 -6.44
CA SER A 188 20.76 3.13 -6.89
C SER A 188 21.13 4.23 -5.88
N LYS A 189 21.26 5.48 -6.34
CA LYS A 189 21.49 6.65 -5.46
C LYS A 189 20.40 6.81 -4.40
N GLU A 190 19.15 6.43 -4.72
CA GLU A 190 18.04 6.48 -3.78
C GLU A 190 18.14 5.35 -2.74
N GLY A 191 18.41 4.12 -3.17
CA GLY A 191 18.59 2.99 -2.24
C GLY A 191 19.77 3.18 -1.29
N LEU A 192 20.86 3.80 -1.75
CA LEU A 192 21.98 4.16 -0.88
C LEU A 192 21.57 5.14 0.23
N LYS A 193 20.77 6.18 -0.08
CA LYS A 193 20.24 7.12 0.91
C LYS A 193 19.32 6.43 1.92
N TYR A 194 18.40 5.59 1.44
CA TYR A 194 17.52 4.82 2.32
C TYR A 194 18.30 3.83 3.19
N GLY A 195 19.33 3.19 2.63
CA GLY A 195 20.20 2.27 3.33
C GLY A 195 21.02 2.93 4.44
N LEU A 196 21.65 4.07 4.14
CA LEU A 196 22.37 4.87 5.13
C LEU A 196 21.43 5.32 6.25
N THR A 197 20.25 5.83 5.90
CA THR A 197 19.25 6.27 6.87
C THR A 197 18.78 5.12 7.76
N ALA A 198 18.50 3.95 7.16
CA ALA A 198 18.10 2.76 7.90
C ALA A 198 19.23 2.26 8.82
N ALA A 199 20.49 2.27 8.35
CA ALA A 199 21.64 1.90 9.16
C ALA A 199 21.79 2.80 10.38
N VAL A 200 21.71 4.13 10.20
CA VAL A 200 21.75 5.10 11.32
C VAL A 200 20.61 4.85 12.32
N ILE A 201 19.38 4.64 11.84
CA ILE A 201 18.23 4.34 12.72
C ILE A 201 18.46 3.03 13.49
N ILE A 202 18.92 1.97 12.81
CA ILE A 202 19.21 0.68 13.44
C ILE A 202 20.31 0.85 14.49
N THR A 203 21.39 1.57 14.19
CA THR A 203 22.46 1.85 15.15
C THR A 203 21.92 2.60 16.37
N ILE A 204 21.11 3.64 16.20
CA ILE A 204 20.50 4.37 17.31
C ILE A 204 19.60 3.46 18.15
N VAL A 205 18.77 2.62 17.52
CA VAL A 205 17.89 1.67 18.21
C VAL A 205 18.71 0.63 19.00
N VAL A 206 19.78 0.08 18.42
CA VAL A 206 20.67 -0.88 19.09
C VAL A 206 21.37 -0.22 20.28
N LEU A 207 21.91 0.98 20.10
CA LEU A 207 22.53 1.74 21.19
C LEU A 207 21.52 2.01 22.31
N PHE A 208 20.29 2.40 21.98
CA PHE A 208 19.22 2.59 22.97
C PHE A 208 18.91 1.29 23.72
N ILE A 209 18.76 0.15 23.02
CA ILE A 209 18.52 -1.16 23.65
C ILE A 209 19.68 -1.54 24.60
N ILE A 210 20.93 -1.24 24.24
CA ILE A 210 22.09 -1.57 25.07
C ILE A 210 22.16 -0.64 26.30
N TYR A 211 21.97 0.66 26.11
CA TYR A 211 22.23 1.67 27.14
C TYR A 211 21.00 2.13 27.93
N HIS A 212 19.78 1.68 27.61
CA HIS A 212 18.56 2.15 28.32
C HIS A 212 18.64 1.99 29.84
N LYS A 213 19.20 0.89 30.35
CA LYS A 213 19.37 0.69 31.80
C LYS A 213 20.37 1.68 32.41
N THR A 214 21.50 1.88 31.74
CA THR A 214 22.51 2.85 32.17
C THR A 214 21.94 4.27 32.21
N ILE A 215 21.11 4.63 31.23
CA ILE A 215 20.43 5.93 31.20
C ILE A 215 19.45 6.06 32.36
N VAL A 216 18.64 5.04 32.62
CA VAL A 216 17.68 5.04 33.74
C VAL A 216 18.42 5.20 35.08
N ILE A 217 19.46 4.40 35.33
CA ILE A 217 20.26 4.47 36.57
C ILE A 217 20.95 5.84 36.69
N ALA A 218 21.49 6.39 35.60
CA ALA A 218 22.12 7.70 35.61
C ALA A 218 21.13 8.85 35.92
N LEU A 219 19.86 8.69 35.56
CA LEU A 219 18.79 9.67 35.81
C LEU A 219 18.07 9.45 37.15
N GLU A 220 18.34 8.36 37.84
CA GLU A 220 17.72 8.00 39.11
C GLU A 220 17.92 9.08 40.19
N PRO A 221 19.13 9.66 40.41
CA PRO A 221 19.31 10.69 41.44
C PRO A 221 18.48 11.95 41.16
N ALA A 222 18.37 12.35 39.90
CA ALA A 222 17.53 13.47 39.48
C ALA A 222 16.04 13.14 39.68
N THR A 223 15.66 11.88 39.50
CA THR A 223 14.28 11.41 39.71
C THR A 223 13.92 11.39 41.20
N GLN A 224 14.82 10.94 42.06
CA GLN A 224 14.63 10.99 43.52
C GLN A 224 14.52 12.43 44.01
N TRP A 225 15.39 13.33 43.52
CA TRP A 225 15.28 14.75 43.80
C TRP A 225 13.90 15.32 43.40
N CYS A 226 13.36 14.89 42.25
CA CYS A 226 12.01 15.26 41.84
C CYS A 226 10.97 14.72 42.82
N HIS A 227 11.03 13.42 43.17
CA HIS A 227 10.11 12.79 44.10
C HIS A 227 10.02 13.53 45.45
N ASP A 228 11.14 14.00 45.97
CA ASP A 228 11.21 14.72 47.25
C ASP A 228 10.54 16.09 47.23
N GLN A 229 10.27 16.66 46.05
CA GLN A 229 9.55 17.92 45.93
C GLN A 229 8.04 17.72 46.09
N LYS A 230 7.39 18.67 46.78
CA LYS A 230 5.92 18.67 47.01
C LYS A 230 5.08 18.52 45.74
N PHE A 231 5.54 19.07 44.62
CA PHE A 231 4.88 18.96 43.31
C PHE A 231 5.77 18.28 42.26
N GLY A 232 6.72 17.45 42.71
CA GLY A 232 7.69 16.76 41.89
C GLY A 232 7.09 15.93 40.76
N TRP A 233 5.95 15.30 41.04
CA TRP A 233 5.19 14.48 40.09
C TRP A 233 4.70 15.25 38.85
N LEU A 234 4.62 16.58 38.89
CA LEU A 234 4.28 17.39 37.71
C LEU A 234 5.40 17.43 36.67
N ILE A 235 6.66 17.24 37.09
CA ILE A 235 7.82 17.24 36.20
C ILE A 235 7.73 16.09 35.18
N PRO A 236 7.58 14.80 35.58
CA PRO A 236 7.41 13.72 34.61
C PRO A 236 6.12 13.86 33.78
N VAL A 237 5.02 14.41 34.34
CA VAL A 237 3.82 14.74 33.56
C VAL A 237 4.13 15.72 32.44
N GLY A 238 4.86 16.80 32.73
CA GLY A 238 5.28 17.79 31.75
C GLY A 238 6.23 17.23 30.70
N ILE A 239 7.18 16.38 31.09
CA ILE A 239 8.09 15.72 30.15
C ILE A 239 7.31 14.79 29.21
N LEU A 240 6.43 13.93 29.75
CA LEU A 240 5.60 13.04 28.93
C LEU A 240 4.66 13.81 27.99
N PHE A 241 4.14 14.94 28.45
CA PHE A 241 3.35 15.84 27.60
C PHE A 241 4.17 16.28 26.38
N VAL A 242 5.39 16.77 26.58
CA VAL A 242 6.28 17.22 25.49
C VAL A 242 6.70 16.05 24.60
N LEU A 243 7.11 14.92 25.19
CA LEU A 243 7.53 13.74 24.42
C LEU A 243 6.42 13.19 23.52
N SER A 244 5.15 13.42 23.85
CA SER A 244 4.00 12.97 23.05
C SER A 244 3.91 13.61 21.66
N PHE A 245 4.69 14.65 21.39
CA PHE A 245 4.79 15.30 20.09
C PHE A 245 5.89 14.65 19.21
N PRO A 246 5.58 14.16 18.01
CA PRO A 246 6.59 13.60 17.10
C PRO A 246 7.68 14.62 16.72
N PRO A 247 8.95 14.21 16.54
CA PRO A 247 9.49 12.85 16.53
C PRO A 247 10.10 12.39 17.87
N LEU A 248 9.72 13.03 18.98
CA LEU A 248 10.35 12.77 20.27
C LEU A 248 10.10 11.33 20.75
N PHE A 249 11.10 10.76 21.44
CA PHE A 249 11.09 9.41 21.99
C PHE A 249 11.60 9.44 23.44
N GLY A 250 11.30 8.40 24.22
CA GLY A 250 11.76 8.29 25.61
C GLY A 250 10.65 8.20 26.65
N HIS A 251 9.37 8.08 26.24
CA HIS A 251 8.26 7.81 27.17
C HIS A 251 8.53 6.59 28.04
N GLU A 252 9.18 5.58 27.47
CA GLU A 252 9.52 4.34 28.15
C GLU A 252 10.53 4.57 29.30
N ILE A 253 11.51 5.46 29.11
CA ILE A 253 12.49 5.81 30.14
C ILE A 253 11.79 6.52 31.29
N ILE A 254 10.97 7.53 30.98
CA ILE A 254 10.24 8.27 32.01
C ILE A 254 9.25 7.35 32.74
N GLY A 255 8.60 6.42 32.03
CA GLY A 255 7.72 5.43 32.65
C GLY A 255 8.46 4.50 33.62
N MET A 256 9.66 4.04 33.26
CA MET A 256 10.51 3.24 34.16
C MET A 256 10.95 4.06 35.39
N LEU A 257 11.38 5.30 35.19
CA LEU A 257 11.77 6.21 36.29
C LEU A 257 10.60 6.51 37.23
N CYS A 258 9.39 6.70 36.68
CA CYS A 258 8.18 6.84 37.48
C CYS A 258 7.89 5.59 38.32
N GLY A 259 8.13 4.40 37.77
CA GLY A 259 8.03 3.14 38.52
C GLY A 259 9.05 3.05 39.66
N ILE A 260 10.30 3.43 39.41
CA ILE A 260 11.37 3.41 40.41
C ILE A 260 11.05 4.37 41.57
N ALA A 261 10.66 5.61 41.28
CA ALA A 261 10.52 6.64 42.29
C ALA A 261 9.13 6.68 42.97
N TRP A 262 8.04 6.39 42.27
CA TRP A 262 6.67 6.46 42.81
C TRP A 262 5.97 5.09 42.89
N GLY A 263 6.65 4.00 42.56
CA GLY A 263 6.06 2.66 42.59
C GLY A 263 4.99 2.43 41.51
N ILE A 264 4.23 1.34 41.67
CA ILE A 264 3.28 0.88 40.64
C ILE A 264 2.06 1.79 40.52
N GLY A 265 1.44 2.18 41.63
CA GLY A 265 0.15 2.89 41.64
C GLY A 265 0.29 4.34 41.19
N GLU A 266 1.03 5.11 41.98
CA GLU A 266 1.26 6.53 41.77
C GLU A 266 2.09 6.77 40.50
N GLY A 267 3.12 5.96 40.26
CA GLY A 267 3.90 5.99 39.02
C GLY A 267 3.04 5.77 37.78
N PHE A 268 2.10 4.81 37.81
CA PHE A 268 1.15 4.61 36.71
C PHE A 268 0.21 5.79 36.54
N ALA A 269 -0.32 6.37 37.62
CA ALA A 269 -1.20 7.54 37.54
C ALA A 269 -0.49 8.75 36.89
N ILE A 270 0.76 9.01 37.28
CA ILE A 270 1.61 10.06 36.70
C ILE A 270 1.81 9.83 35.19
N VAL A 271 2.19 8.61 34.80
CA VAL A 271 2.45 8.28 33.40
C VAL A 271 1.18 8.35 32.55
N ALA A 272 0.07 7.80 33.06
CA ALA A 272 -1.21 7.83 32.40
C ALA A 272 -1.71 9.27 32.18
N LEU A 273 -1.58 10.13 33.20
CA LEU A 273 -1.97 11.53 33.12
C LEU A 273 -1.13 12.29 32.08
N GLY A 274 0.21 12.22 32.18
CA GLY A 274 1.10 12.91 31.24
C GLY A 274 0.91 12.45 29.80
N THR A 275 0.77 11.14 29.60
CA THR A 275 0.53 10.56 28.27
C THR A 275 -0.82 11.00 27.71
N LEU A 276 -1.90 10.93 28.50
CA LEU A 276 -3.23 11.31 28.01
C LEU A 276 -3.31 12.81 27.68
N LEU A 277 -2.75 13.68 28.53
CA LEU A 277 -2.69 15.12 28.28
C LEU A 277 -1.86 15.44 27.03
N GLY A 278 -0.69 14.83 26.90
CA GLY A 278 0.19 14.99 25.73
C GLY A 278 -0.47 14.52 24.45
N GLU A 279 -1.10 13.35 24.46
CA GLU A 279 -1.83 12.80 23.31
C GLU A 279 -3.04 13.66 22.93
N VAL A 280 -3.78 14.21 23.89
CA VAL A 280 -4.89 15.15 23.64
C VAL A 280 -4.38 16.44 23.00
N ALA A 281 -3.30 17.03 23.51
CA ALA A 281 -2.71 18.23 22.93
C ALA A 281 -2.14 17.97 21.53
N ASN A 282 -1.46 16.83 21.35
CA ASN A 282 -0.96 16.37 20.05
C ASN A 282 -2.13 16.18 19.05
N PHE A 283 -3.23 15.57 19.50
CA PHE A 283 -4.43 15.40 18.67
C PHE A 283 -4.97 16.73 18.15
N PHE A 284 -5.17 17.72 19.02
CA PHE A 284 -5.66 19.03 18.59
C PHE A 284 -4.65 19.78 17.71
N THR A 285 -3.37 19.70 18.05
CA THR A 285 -2.30 20.31 17.25
C THR A 285 -2.32 19.79 15.82
N PHE A 286 -2.34 18.47 15.62
CA PHE A 286 -2.35 17.91 14.26
C PHE A 286 -3.70 18.04 13.56
N LYS A 287 -4.81 18.07 14.32
CA LYS A 287 -6.15 18.29 13.77
C LYS A 287 -6.29 19.70 13.19
N TYR A 288 -5.75 20.72 13.85
CA TYR A 288 -5.87 22.10 13.38
C TYR A 288 -4.70 22.54 12.49
N CYS A 289 -3.47 22.17 12.82
CA CYS A 289 -2.28 22.67 12.12
C CYS A 289 -1.85 21.81 10.92
N CYS A 290 -2.20 20.51 10.89
CA CYS A 290 -1.61 19.57 9.93
C CYS A 290 -2.62 18.90 8.99
N THR A 291 -3.92 19.18 9.11
CA THR A 291 -4.95 18.56 8.26
C THR A 291 -4.73 18.82 6.77
N SER A 292 -4.39 20.04 6.36
CA SER A 292 -4.11 20.35 4.94
C SER A 292 -2.88 19.62 4.41
N ARG A 293 -1.84 19.44 5.25
CA ARG A 293 -0.63 18.69 4.91
C ARG A 293 -0.95 17.21 4.77
N ALA A 294 -1.71 16.66 5.71
CA ALA A 294 -2.15 15.27 5.68
C ALA A 294 -3.00 14.95 4.45
N GLN A 295 -3.93 15.82 4.07
CA GLN A 295 -4.70 15.67 2.83
C GLN A 295 -3.80 15.63 1.58
N LYS A 296 -2.72 16.42 1.55
CA LYS A 296 -1.72 16.34 0.47
C LYS A 296 -0.97 14.99 0.49
N TYR A 297 -0.64 14.45 1.66
CA TYR A 297 -0.01 13.13 1.79
C TYR A 297 -0.96 11.98 1.40
N GLU A 298 -2.24 12.07 1.76
CA GLU A 298 -3.30 11.16 1.35
C GLU A 298 -3.43 11.11 -0.18
N LYS A 299 -3.37 12.28 -0.84
CA LYS A 299 -3.34 12.37 -2.30
C LYS A 299 -2.06 11.85 -2.96
N LYS A 300 -0.98 11.63 -2.21
CA LYS A 300 0.32 11.16 -2.75
C LYS A 300 0.57 9.68 -2.46
N LYS A 301 0.37 9.21 -1.22
CA LYS A 301 0.74 7.87 -0.76
C LYS A 301 -0.50 7.00 -0.54
N ILE A 302 -0.61 5.91 -1.30
CA ILE A 302 -1.75 4.97 -1.23
C ILE A 302 -1.89 4.38 0.19
N SER A 303 -0.79 3.94 0.81
CA SER A 303 -0.85 3.33 2.14
C SER A 303 -1.37 4.31 3.21
N TYR A 304 -1.01 5.59 3.10
CA TYR A 304 -1.53 6.63 3.99
C TYR A 304 -3.02 6.87 3.75
N ALA A 305 -3.46 6.91 2.49
CA ALA A 305 -4.88 7.04 2.14
C ALA A 305 -5.73 5.85 2.63
N CYS A 306 -5.21 4.62 2.49
CA CYS A 306 -5.88 3.42 2.99
C CYS A 306 -6.00 3.48 4.52
N LEU A 307 -4.91 3.83 5.22
CA LEU A 307 -4.93 3.97 6.67
C LEU A 307 -5.92 5.06 7.12
N ALA A 308 -5.89 6.24 6.49
CA ALA A 308 -6.80 7.34 6.80
C ALA A 308 -8.26 6.93 6.60
N ARG A 309 -8.58 6.20 5.51
CA ARG A 309 -9.94 5.71 5.25
C ARG A 309 -10.38 4.62 6.23
N VAL A 310 -9.50 3.67 6.56
CA VAL A 310 -9.77 2.63 7.57
C VAL A 310 -10.01 3.26 8.95
N VAL A 311 -9.26 4.30 9.30
CA VAL A 311 -9.42 5.07 10.54
C VAL A 311 -10.75 5.83 10.56
N ARG A 312 -11.14 6.47 9.45
CA ARG A 312 -12.44 7.16 9.31
C ARG A 312 -13.62 6.20 9.41
N ALA A 313 -13.54 5.05 8.73
CA ALA A 313 -14.63 4.09 8.63
C ALA A 313 -14.74 3.17 9.87
N GLY A 314 -13.61 2.74 10.43
CA GLY A 314 -13.57 1.74 11.49
C GLY A 314 -13.61 2.29 12.91
N GLY A 315 -13.51 3.62 13.08
CA GLY A 315 -13.72 4.30 14.36
C GLY A 315 -12.94 3.69 15.52
N PHE A 316 -13.63 3.38 16.62
CA PHE A 316 -13.03 2.92 17.87
C PHE A 316 -12.24 1.61 17.75
N LYS A 317 -12.78 0.59 17.07
CA LYS A 317 -12.14 -0.73 16.97
C LYS A 317 -10.79 -0.66 16.25
N ILE A 318 -10.74 0.11 15.16
CA ILE A 318 -9.50 0.36 14.42
C ILE A 318 -8.55 1.21 15.25
N ALA A 319 -9.03 2.23 15.96
CA ALA A 319 -8.20 3.08 16.80
C ALA A 319 -7.46 2.28 17.89
N VAL A 320 -8.18 1.39 18.59
CA VAL A 320 -7.61 0.49 19.59
C VAL A 320 -6.60 -0.46 18.95
N ALA A 321 -6.96 -1.13 17.86
CA ALA A 321 -6.05 -2.05 17.18
C ALA A 321 -4.78 -1.35 16.68
N ALA A 322 -4.88 -0.15 16.11
CA ALA A 322 -3.72 0.60 15.66
C ALA A 322 -2.82 1.04 16.84
N ARG A 323 -3.37 1.39 18.00
CA ARG A 323 -2.59 1.70 19.21
C ARG A 323 -1.86 0.50 19.81
N PHE A 324 -2.44 -0.69 19.72
CA PHE A 324 -1.80 -1.94 20.13
C PHE A 324 -0.88 -2.54 19.06
N SER A 325 -0.83 -1.97 17.86
CA SER A 325 0.07 -2.42 16.79
C SER A 325 1.51 -1.93 16.99
N LEU A 326 2.42 -2.35 16.10
CA LEU A 326 3.81 -1.88 16.05
C LEU A 326 3.96 -0.43 15.57
N ILE A 327 2.86 0.26 15.21
CA ILE A 327 2.91 1.66 14.80
C ILE A 327 3.13 2.54 16.04
N PRO A 328 4.16 3.42 16.06
CA PRO A 328 4.41 4.31 17.20
C PRO A 328 3.17 5.11 17.61
N PRO A 329 2.80 5.18 18.91
CA PRO A 329 1.57 5.83 19.37
C PRO A 329 1.46 7.32 19.02
N HIS A 330 2.57 8.07 19.11
CA HIS A 330 2.60 9.48 18.71
C HIS A 330 2.29 9.64 17.21
N LEU A 331 2.70 8.68 16.35
CA LEU A 331 2.36 8.68 14.93
C LEU A 331 0.89 8.29 14.68
N THR A 332 0.35 7.28 15.38
CA THR A 332 -1.06 6.91 15.23
C THR A 332 -1.97 8.07 15.62
N THR A 333 -1.64 8.82 16.67
CA THR A 333 -2.35 10.05 17.05
C THR A 333 -2.36 11.08 15.93
N THR A 334 -1.22 11.34 15.27
CA THR A 334 -1.21 12.27 14.12
C THR A 334 -2.12 11.82 12.99
N VAL A 335 -2.13 10.52 12.69
CA VAL A 335 -2.99 9.95 11.65
C VAL A 335 -4.45 10.05 12.05
N PHE A 336 -4.82 9.70 13.28
CA PHE A 336 -6.20 9.80 13.76
C PHE A 336 -6.72 11.24 13.73
N ALA A 337 -5.91 12.18 14.21
CA ALA A 337 -6.24 13.60 14.22
C ALA A 337 -6.46 14.14 12.81
N SER A 338 -5.50 13.92 11.93
CA SER A 338 -5.51 14.45 10.56
C SER A 338 -6.45 13.70 9.61
N SER A 339 -6.81 12.45 9.94
CA SER A 339 -7.83 11.69 9.23
C SER A 339 -9.24 12.03 9.69
N GLY A 340 -9.45 12.94 10.65
CA GLY A 340 -10.78 13.37 11.06
C GLY A 340 -11.51 12.42 12.00
N MET A 341 -10.79 11.62 12.79
CA MET A 341 -11.39 10.83 13.86
C MET A 341 -12.09 11.75 14.89
N SER A 342 -13.20 11.28 15.46
CA SER A 342 -13.88 12.04 16.51
C SER A 342 -13.08 11.99 17.83
N PHE A 343 -13.04 13.12 18.54
CA PHE A 343 -12.29 13.26 19.78
C PHE A 343 -12.71 12.24 20.87
N PRO A 344 -14.00 11.94 21.09
CA PRO A 344 -14.40 10.94 22.08
C PRO A 344 -13.89 9.54 21.75
N THR A 345 -13.94 9.15 20.47
CA THR A 345 -13.39 7.88 19.99
C THR A 345 -11.89 7.78 20.24
N PHE A 346 -11.18 8.88 19.96
CA PHE A 346 -9.76 8.98 20.19
C PHE A 346 -9.40 8.83 21.68
N VAL A 347 -10.07 9.57 22.57
CA VAL A 347 -9.83 9.51 24.03
C VAL A 347 -10.16 8.13 24.58
N ALA A 348 -11.29 7.55 24.18
CA ALA A 348 -11.65 6.18 24.59
C ALA A 348 -10.57 5.18 24.17
N ALA A 349 -10.06 5.28 22.94
CA ALA A 349 -9.00 4.40 22.45
C ALA A 349 -7.67 4.64 23.17
N ALA A 350 -7.34 5.89 23.52
CA ALA A 350 -6.17 6.25 24.29
C ALA A 350 -6.23 5.63 25.70
N ILE A 351 -7.36 5.75 26.38
CA ILE A 351 -7.61 5.14 27.70
C ILE A 351 -7.48 3.61 27.62
N CYS A 352 -8.09 2.97 26.61
CA CYS A 352 -7.97 1.53 26.40
C CYS A 352 -6.53 1.07 26.13
N SER A 353 -5.63 1.97 25.71
CA SER A 353 -4.22 1.66 25.47
C SER A 353 -3.30 1.90 26.67
N LEU A 354 -3.79 2.53 27.75
CA LEU A 354 -3.03 2.75 28.99
C LEU A 354 -2.42 1.48 29.62
N PRO A 355 -3.01 0.27 29.52
CA PRO A 355 -2.36 -0.95 30.01
C PRO A 355 -0.95 -1.16 29.44
N LYS A 356 -0.63 -0.62 28.26
CA LYS A 356 0.74 -0.64 27.71
C LYS A 356 1.71 0.18 28.56
N GLN A 357 1.28 1.33 29.07
CA GLN A 357 2.09 2.19 29.96
C GLN A 357 2.29 1.54 31.34
N PHE A 358 1.29 0.78 31.81
CA PHE A 358 1.40 0.03 33.06
C PHE A 358 2.57 -0.97 33.03
N VAL A 359 2.76 -1.68 31.92
CA VAL A 359 3.89 -2.62 31.75
C VAL A 359 5.24 -1.92 31.91
N THR A 360 5.37 -0.71 31.38
CA THR A 360 6.60 0.09 31.50
C THR A 360 6.88 0.49 32.94
N VAL A 361 5.87 0.93 33.69
CA VAL A 361 6.00 1.29 35.11
C VAL A 361 6.39 0.08 35.95
N VAL A 362 5.71 -1.06 35.74
CA VAL A 362 6.07 -2.33 36.40
C VAL A 362 7.50 -2.74 36.06
N THR A 363 7.94 -2.55 34.82
CA THR A 363 9.32 -2.83 34.41
C THR A 363 10.32 -1.95 35.18
N GLY A 364 9.96 -0.71 35.48
CA GLY A 364 10.77 0.18 36.34
C GLY A 364 10.93 -0.36 37.75
N VAL A 365 9.82 -0.76 38.39
CA VAL A 365 9.83 -1.36 39.74
C VAL A 365 10.65 -2.66 39.76
N LEU A 366 10.44 -3.53 38.76
CA LEU A 366 11.21 -4.77 38.64
C LEU A 366 12.70 -4.53 38.35
N LEU A 367 13.04 -3.40 37.71
CA LEU A 367 14.44 -3.03 37.47
C LEU A 367 15.11 -2.65 38.81
N GLU A 368 14.43 -1.88 39.65
CA GLU A 368 14.88 -1.52 40.99
C GLU A 368 15.10 -2.77 41.87
N ASP A 369 14.10 -3.67 41.90
CA ASP A 369 14.21 -4.94 42.62
C ASP A 369 15.36 -5.80 42.07
N SER A 370 15.62 -5.75 40.75
CA SER A 370 16.71 -6.51 40.14
C SER A 370 18.10 -6.00 40.51
N ILE A 371 18.25 -4.70 40.79
CA ILE A 371 19.48 -4.09 41.29
C ILE A 371 19.72 -4.53 42.74
N ASN A 372 18.65 -4.66 43.53
CA ASN A 372 18.70 -5.02 44.95
C ASN A 372 18.73 -6.54 45.24
N GLY A 373 18.58 -7.39 44.22
CA GLY A 373 18.78 -8.85 44.29
C GLY A 373 17.60 -9.63 43.69
N THR A 374 17.79 -10.24 42.51
CA THR A 374 16.68 -10.76 41.70
C THR A 374 16.09 -12.10 42.16
N SER A 375 14.77 -12.20 42.24
CA SER A 375 14.02 -13.46 42.39
C SER A 375 13.75 -14.13 41.03
N LYS A 376 13.82 -15.49 40.96
CA LYS A 376 13.48 -16.25 39.74
C LYS A 376 12.05 -16.01 39.24
N LYS A 377 11.12 -15.61 40.12
CA LYS A 377 9.70 -15.40 39.77
C LYS A 377 9.49 -14.15 38.92
N GLU A 378 10.28 -13.10 39.13
CA GLU A 378 10.17 -11.81 38.41
C GLU A 378 10.64 -11.93 36.95
N LYS A 379 11.69 -12.72 36.71
CA LYS A 379 12.14 -13.04 35.34
C LYS A 379 11.08 -13.78 34.54
N ILE A 380 10.32 -14.68 35.18
CA ILE A 380 9.25 -15.42 34.50
C ILE A 380 8.07 -14.50 34.20
N ALA A 381 7.69 -13.63 35.13
CA ALA A 381 6.61 -12.67 34.94
C ALA A 381 6.90 -11.68 33.79
N SER A 382 8.12 -11.14 33.73
CA SER A 382 8.51 -10.20 32.66
C SER A 382 8.53 -10.86 31.28
N ILE A 383 9.03 -12.10 31.16
CA ILE A 383 8.99 -12.87 29.91
C ILE A 383 7.54 -13.15 29.49
N ALA A 384 6.67 -13.54 30.42
CA ALA A 384 5.26 -13.80 30.11
C ALA A 384 4.55 -12.54 29.57
N VAL A 385 4.79 -11.38 30.20
CA VAL A 385 4.23 -10.09 29.75
C VAL A 385 4.74 -9.71 28.35
N ALA A 386 6.02 -9.93 28.06
CA ALA A 386 6.60 -9.67 26.75
C ALA A 386 5.99 -10.57 25.65
N ILE A 387 5.80 -11.87 25.93
CA ILE A 387 5.18 -12.82 25.00
C ILE A 387 3.74 -12.42 24.70
N VAL A 388 2.94 -12.17 25.74
CA VAL A 388 1.53 -11.76 25.57
C VAL A 388 1.43 -10.46 24.78
N SER A 389 2.27 -9.46 25.10
CA SER A 389 2.33 -8.20 24.36
C SER A 389 2.71 -8.41 22.89
N GLY A 390 3.66 -9.30 22.60
CA GLY A 390 4.06 -9.66 21.24
C GLY A 390 2.94 -10.31 20.43
N ILE A 391 2.15 -11.21 21.05
CA ILE A 391 1.00 -11.86 20.43
C ILE A 391 -0.09 -10.83 20.11
N VAL A 392 -0.46 -10.00 21.08
CA VAL A 392 -1.47 -8.93 20.90
C VAL A 392 -1.05 -7.99 19.78
N THR A 393 0.22 -7.56 19.79
CA THR A 393 0.78 -6.66 18.77
C THR A 393 0.75 -7.28 17.38
N SER A 394 1.10 -8.56 17.26
CA SER A 394 1.08 -9.29 15.99
C SER A 394 -0.34 -9.44 15.44
N PHE A 395 -1.31 -9.77 16.28
CA PHE A 395 -2.71 -9.87 15.91
C PHE A 395 -3.28 -8.51 15.48
N ALA A 396 -3.00 -7.46 16.25
CA ALA A 396 -3.42 -6.09 15.97
C ALA A 396 -2.86 -5.58 14.63
N LEU A 397 -1.57 -5.83 14.36
CA LEU A 397 -0.94 -5.47 13.09
C LEU A 397 -1.56 -6.22 11.91
N ARG A 398 -1.80 -7.53 12.04
CA ARG A 398 -2.48 -8.33 11.00
C ARG A 398 -3.90 -7.82 10.74
N TYR A 399 -4.63 -7.48 11.79
CA TYR A 399 -5.99 -6.96 11.69
C TYR A 399 -6.05 -5.62 10.95
N VAL A 400 -5.18 -4.65 11.31
CA VAL A 400 -5.11 -3.34 10.64
C VAL A 400 -4.68 -3.50 9.18
N ASN A 401 -3.65 -4.31 8.90
CA ASN A 401 -3.19 -4.56 7.53
C ASN A 401 -4.28 -5.19 6.66
N ARG A 402 -5.00 -6.20 7.17
CA ARG A 402 -6.12 -6.82 6.44
C ARG A 402 -7.17 -5.78 6.06
N LYS A 403 -7.54 -4.89 6.97
CA LYS A 403 -8.52 -3.82 6.71
C LYS A 403 -8.02 -2.79 5.70
N MET A 404 -6.73 -2.48 5.71
CA MET A 404 -6.12 -1.62 4.70
C MET A 404 -6.12 -2.28 3.32
N ASP A 405 -5.81 -3.57 3.24
CA ASP A 405 -5.80 -4.32 1.98
C ASP A 405 -7.21 -4.48 1.39
N GLU A 406 -8.25 -4.64 2.22
CA GLU A 406 -9.66 -4.66 1.79
C GLU A 406 -10.08 -3.35 1.08
N ILE A 407 -9.63 -2.19 1.59
CA ILE A 407 -10.04 -0.87 1.08
C ILE A 407 -9.13 -0.38 -0.07
N LYS A 408 -7.93 -0.95 -0.20
CA LYS A 408 -6.90 -0.50 -1.15
C LYS A 408 -7.38 -0.44 -2.60
N PRO A 409 -8.11 -1.43 -3.15
CA PRO A 409 -8.61 -1.35 -4.53
C PRO A 409 -9.52 -0.13 -4.76
N GLN A 410 -10.41 0.17 -3.81
CA GLN A 410 -11.33 1.30 -3.89
C GLN A 410 -10.59 2.65 -3.86
N VAL A 411 -9.62 2.79 -2.96
CA VAL A 411 -8.78 4.01 -2.87
C VAL A 411 -8.01 4.24 -4.17
N ILE A 412 -7.51 3.18 -4.79
CA ILE A 412 -6.81 3.26 -6.08
C ILE A 412 -7.78 3.71 -7.18
N TYR A 413 -8.96 3.08 -7.27
CA TYR A 413 -9.99 3.43 -8.25
C TYR A 413 -10.39 4.92 -8.16
N GLU A 414 -10.70 5.42 -6.97
CA GLU A 414 -11.09 6.82 -6.79
C GLU A 414 -9.98 7.81 -7.16
N ARG A 415 -8.73 7.50 -6.82
CA ARG A 415 -7.58 8.34 -7.21
C ARG A 415 -7.42 8.40 -8.73
N ARG A 416 -7.67 7.29 -9.44
CA ARG A 416 -7.63 7.25 -10.89
C ARG A 416 -8.76 8.06 -11.52
N LYS A 417 -9.99 7.90 -11.04
CA LYS A 417 -11.14 8.72 -11.48
C LYS A 417 -10.88 10.22 -11.28
N ALA A 418 -10.27 10.58 -10.15
CA ALA A 418 -9.89 11.97 -9.88
C ALA A 418 -8.81 12.50 -10.85
N ARG A 419 -7.82 11.67 -11.23
CA ARG A 419 -6.80 12.03 -12.24
C ARG A 419 -7.43 12.18 -13.63
N GLN A 420 -8.31 11.25 -14.03
CA GLN A 420 -9.04 11.31 -15.30
C GLN A 420 -9.88 12.59 -15.39
N ASN A 421 -10.65 12.91 -14.35
CA ASN A 421 -11.45 14.13 -14.31
C ASN A 421 -10.59 15.39 -14.36
N ALA A 422 -9.41 15.40 -13.73
CA ALA A 422 -8.48 16.53 -13.80
C ALA A 422 -7.91 16.71 -15.22
N ASN A 423 -7.54 15.62 -15.88
CA ASN A 423 -7.06 15.65 -17.27
C ASN A 423 -8.17 16.11 -18.23
N LEU A 424 -9.39 15.63 -18.06
CA LEU A 424 -10.55 16.05 -18.86
C LEU A 424 -10.83 17.55 -18.73
N LYS A 425 -10.68 18.12 -17.52
CA LYS A 425 -10.83 19.57 -17.30
C LYS A 425 -9.74 20.37 -18.03
N MET A 426 -8.49 19.93 -17.95
CA MET A 426 -7.39 20.58 -18.69
C MET A 426 -7.65 20.58 -20.20
N LEU A 427 -8.13 19.46 -20.76
CA LEU A 427 -8.49 19.37 -22.17
C LEU A 427 -9.66 20.30 -22.55
N SER A 428 -10.66 20.45 -21.67
CA SER A 428 -11.76 21.38 -21.93
C SER A 428 -11.36 22.86 -21.84
N GLU A 429 -10.36 23.18 -21.02
CA GLU A 429 -9.83 24.53 -20.87
C GLU A 429 -8.91 24.91 -22.06
N ASP A 430 -8.07 23.97 -22.53
CA ASP A 430 -7.22 24.17 -23.71
C ASP A 430 -8.03 24.30 -25.02
N ASN A 431 -9.21 23.67 -25.11
CA ASN A 431 -10.13 23.80 -26.25
C ASN A 431 -11.02 25.06 -26.20
N ALA A 432 -10.98 25.83 -25.11
CA ALA A 432 -11.78 27.04 -24.91
C ALA A 432 -11.00 28.35 -25.18
N VAL A 433 -9.73 28.23 -25.56
CA VAL A 433 -8.83 29.32 -26.00
C VAL A 433 -8.64 29.20 -27.50
#